data_AF-A0A7H4LPF0-F1
#
_entry.id   AF-A0A7H4LPF0-F1
#
_cell.length_a   1.000
_cell.length_b   1.000
_cell.length_c   1.000
_cell.angle_alpha   90.00
_cell.angle_beta   90.00
_cell.angle_gamma   90.00
#
_symmetry.space_group_name_H-M   'P 1'
#
loop_
_entity.id
_entity.type
_entity.pdbx_description
1 polymer ?
#
loop_
_entity_poly.entity_id
_entity_poly.type
_entity_poly.pdbx_seq_one_letter_code
_entity_poly.pdbx_strand_id
1 'polypeptide(L)'
;MSDVFYDPEEMPAMAATLRRLWRDGTVGWAASEVRCGVQDCVDVLREQGFDVAEVDRVTRPLLRDPTQASDFAVYRVELWRPH
;
A
#
# COMPACT_ATOMS: atom_id res chain seq x y z
N MET A 1 -3.22 4.16 5.88
CA MET A 1 -3.26 5.03 4.69
C MET A 1 -4.34 4.50 3.76
N SER A 2 -5.03 5.35 3.00
CA SER A 2 -6.11 4.94 2.08
C SER A 2 -5.91 5.64 0.74
N ASP A 3 -6.06 4.90 -0.36
CA ASP A 3 -5.95 5.33 -1.76
C ASP A 3 -4.70 6.15 -2.06
N VAL A 4 -3.55 5.71 -1.54
CA VAL A 4 -2.26 6.36 -1.76
C VAL A 4 -1.50 5.85 -2.99
N PHE A 5 -1.94 4.74 -3.59
CA PHE A 5 -1.30 4.12 -4.76
C PHE A 5 -1.95 4.59 -6.06
N TYR A 6 -1.84 5.89 -6.34
CA TYR A 6 -2.47 6.52 -7.52
C TYR A 6 -1.47 7.03 -8.56
N ASP A 7 -0.22 7.33 -8.17
CA ASP A 7 0.81 7.85 -9.07
C ASP A 7 2.20 7.34 -8.66
N PRO A 8 2.87 6.51 -9.50
CA PRO A 8 4.20 6.01 -9.24
C PRO A 8 5.26 7.12 -9.09
N GLU A 9 5.10 8.26 -9.76
CA GLU A 9 6.06 9.38 -9.71
C GLU A 9 6.10 10.07 -8.34
N GLU A 10 5.00 10.01 -7.60
CA GLU A 10 4.86 10.59 -6.25
C GLU A 10 5.36 9.64 -5.13
N MET A 11 5.50 8.35 -5.43
CA MET A 11 5.88 7.33 -4.44
C MET A 11 7.25 7.57 -3.77
N PRO A 12 8.29 8.08 -4.46
CA PRO A 12 9.56 8.41 -3.80
C PRO A 12 9.43 9.49 -2.72
N ALA A 13 8.60 10.51 -2.95
CA ALA A 13 8.36 11.57 -1.97
C ALA A 13 7.58 11.03 -0.75
N MET A 14 6.60 10.16 -1.00
CA MET A 14 5.90 9.45 0.06
C MET A 14 6.87 8.56 0.86
N ALA A 15 7.72 7.77 0.20
CA ALA A 15 8.71 6.93 0.84
C ALA A 15 9.66 7.73 1.75
N ALA A 16 10.12 8.89 1.29
CA ALA A 16 10.94 9.80 2.10
C ALA A 16 10.19 10.30 3.34
N THR A 17 8.89 10.59 3.21
CA THR A 17 8.04 10.99 4.33
C THR A 17 7.85 9.85 5.33
N LEU A 18 7.55 8.64 4.86
CA LEU A 18 7.39 7.46 5.71
C LEU A 18 8.67 7.12 6.47
N ARG A 19 9.84 7.14 5.80
CA ARG A 19 11.14 6.92 6.46
C ARG A 19 11.44 7.90 7.60
N ARG A 20 10.97 9.15 7.50
CA ARG A 20 11.17 10.16 8.56
C ARG A 20 10.23 9.94 9.75
N LEU A 21 9.03 9.42 9.50
CA LEU A 21 8.00 9.23 10.52
C LEU A 21 8.09 7.87 11.20
N TRP A 22 8.46 6.84 10.46
CA TRP A 22 8.45 5.47 10.92
C TRP A 22 9.74 5.16 11.67
N ARG A 23 9.57 4.57 12.85
CA ARG A 23 10.68 4.00 13.63
C ARG A 23 10.85 2.53 13.27
N ASP A 24 11.98 1.95 13.65
CA ASP A 24 12.21 0.52 13.48
C ASP A 24 11.07 -0.31 14.08
N GLY A 25 10.46 -1.15 13.24
CA GLY A 25 9.36 -2.05 13.63
C GLY A 25 7.97 -1.44 13.44
N THR A 26 7.89 -0.21 12.92
CA THR A 26 6.61 0.36 12.50
C THR A 26 6.04 -0.45 11.33
N VAL A 27 4.79 -0.90 11.49
CA VAL A 27 4.02 -1.56 10.44
C VAL A 27 2.87 -0.65 10.03
N GLY A 28 2.89 -0.21 8.78
CA GLY A 28 1.82 0.53 8.15
C GLY A 28 0.84 -0.38 7.42
N TRP A 29 -0.37 0.12 7.25
CA TRP A 29 -1.41 -0.51 6.44
C TRP A 29 -1.90 0.49 5.40
N ALA A 30 -1.97 0.06 4.14
CA ALA A 30 -2.51 0.84 3.04
C ALA A 30 -3.70 0.10 2.42
N ALA A 31 -4.85 0.76 2.28
CA ALA A 31 -5.94 0.27 1.45
C ALA A 31 -5.92 1.01 0.12
N SER A 32 -6.15 0.32 -0.99
CA SER A 32 -6.25 0.95 -2.32
C SER A 32 -7.31 0.26 -3.16
N GLU A 33 -8.06 1.03 -3.93
CA GLU A 33 -8.85 0.49 -5.04
C GLU A 33 -7.91 -0.21 -6.04
N VAL A 34 -8.32 -1.37 -6.54
CA VAL A 34 -7.56 -2.15 -7.52
C VAL A 34 -7.73 -1.51 -8.89
N ARG A 35 -6.67 -0.89 -9.40
CA ARG A 35 -6.61 -0.23 -10.72
C ARG A 35 -5.32 -0.59 -11.44
N CYS A 36 -5.29 -0.41 -12.77
CA CYS A 36 -4.06 -0.48 -13.54
C CYS A 36 -3.11 0.64 -13.09
N GLY A 37 -1.98 0.30 -12.48
CA GLY A 37 -0.98 1.26 -11.95
C GLY A 37 -0.70 1.12 -10.45
N VAL A 38 -1.54 0.40 -9.69
CA VAL A 38 -1.29 0.15 -8.25
C VAL A 38 0.01 -0.63 -8.06
N GLN A 39 0.26 -1.62 -8.91
CA GLN A 39 1.46 -2.45 -8.83
C GLN A 39 2.74 -1.63 -9.07
N ASP A 40 2.70 -0.68 -10.01
CA ASP A 40 3.84 0.20 -10.27
C ASP A 40 4.18 1.06 -9.04
N CYS A 41 3.15 1.54 -8.32
CA CYS A 41 3.36 2.27 -7.06
C CYS A 41 4.01 1.39 -5.98
N VAL A 42 3.56 0.13 -5.87
CA VAL A 42 4.10 -0.85 -4.94
C VAL A 42 5.57 -1.16 -5.26
N ASP A 43 5.90 -1.31 -6.54
CA ASP A 43 7.27 -1.63 -6.96
C ASP A 43 8.23 -0.47 -6.70
N VAL A 44 7.80 0.79 -6.94
CA VAL A 44 8.59 1.96 -6.55
C VAL A 44 8.85 1.99 -5.04
N LEU A 45 7.86 1.69 -4.20
CA LEU A 45 8.08 1.62 -2.75
C LEU A 45 9.06 0.52 -2.34
N ARG A 46 9.02 -0.64 -3.03
CA ARG A 46 10.00 -1.73 -2.81
C ARG A 46 11.41 -1.31 -3.18
N GLU A 47 11.58 -0.61 -4.30
CA GLU A 47 12.87 0.00 -4.69
C GLU A 47 13.34 1.04 -3.66
N GLN A 48 12.40 1.73 -3.00
CA GLN A 48 12.66 2.59 -1.85
C GLN A 48 12.87 1.81 -0.54
N GLY A 49 13.16 0.52 -0.58
CA GLY A 49 13.54 -0.25 0.62
C GLY A 49 12.39 -0.44 1.61
N PHE A 50 11.16 -0.51 1.13
CA PHE A 50 10.02 -1.00 1.89
C PHE A 50 9.71 -2.45 1.51
N ASP A 51 9.33 -3.26 2.48
CA ASP A 51 8.57 -4.46 2.20
C ASP A 51 7.09 -4.10 2.09
N VAL A 52 6.46 -4.53 1.00
CA VAL A 52 5.06 -4.26 0.69
C VAL A 52 4.41 -5.57 0.26
N ALA A 53 3.49 -6.07 1.08
CA ALA A 53 2.79 -7.32 0.86
C ALA A 53 1.29 -7.08 0.86
N GLU A 54 0.60 -7.53 -0.18
CA GLU A 54 -0.86 -7.63 -0.14
C GLU A 54 -1.24 -8.67 0.93
N VAL A 55 -2.22 -8.32 1.75
CA VAL A 55 -2.73 -9.20 2.79
C VAL A 55 -3.87 -10.02 2.21
N ASP A 56 -3.73 -11.34 2.26
CA ASP A 56 -4.74 -12.28 1.77
C ASP A 56 -6.14 -11.87 2.27
N ARG A 57 -7.06 -11.75 1.30
CA ARG A 57 -8.43 -11.30 1.49
C ARG A 57 -9.14 -12.04 2.63
N VAL A 58 -9.24 -11.40 3.80
CA VAL A 58 -10.41 -11.58 4.68
C VAL A 58 -11.47 -10.60 4.21
N THR A 59 -12.03 -10.82 3.01
CA THR A 59 -13.05 -9.95 2.45
C THR A 59 -14.37 -10.17 3.17
N ARG A 60 -14.71 -9.26 4.09
CA ARG A 60 -16.12 -8.88 4.27
C ARG A 60 -16.42 -7.79 3.24
N PRO A 61 -17.58 -7.85 2.54
CA PRO A 61 -18.01 -6.74 1.69
C PRO A 61 -18.07 -5.47 2.54
N LEU A 62 -17.24 -4.48 2.23
CA LEU A 62 -17.29 -3.16 2.88
C LEU A 62 -18.44 -2.30 2.33
N LEU A 63 -19.00 -2.70 1.19
CA LEU A 63 -20.04 -1.97 0.48
C LEU A 63 -21.42 -2.43 0.95
N ARG A 64 -22.26 -1.44 1.30
CA ARG A 64 -23.67 -1.66 1.63
C ARG A 64 -24.51 -2.01 0.41
N ASP A 65 -23.99 -1.72 -0.79
CA ASP A 65 -24.64 -1.96 -2.08
C ASP A 65 -23.86 -3.03 -2.87
N PRO A 66 -24.43 -4.22 -3.11
CA PRO A 66 -23.78 -5.29 -3.87
C PRO A 66 -23.65 -4.99 -5.37
N THR A 67 -24.22 -3.88 -5.86
CA THR A 67 -24.13 -3.44 -7.26
C THR A 67 -22.98 -2.48 -7.54
N GLN A 68 -22.40 -1.88 -6.50
CA GLN A 68 -21.12 -1.17 -6.60
C GLN A 68 -20.02 -2.17 -6.29
N ALA A 69 -19.20 -2.50 -7.29
CA ALA A 69 -18.04 -3.37 -7.10
C ALA A 69 -16.78 -2.60 -7.46
N SER A 70 -16.27 -1.81 -6.51
CA SER A 70 -14.86 -1.43 -6.51
C SER A 70 -14.14 -2.46 -5.65
N ASP A 71 -13.24 -3.22 -6.26
CA ASP A 71 -12.37 -4.12 -5.54
C ASP A 71 -11.30 -3.31 -4.81
N PHE A 72 -11.14 -3.55 -3.52
CA PHE A 72 -10.08 -2.97 -2.70
C PHE A 72 -9.11 -4.07 -2.25
N ALA A 73 -7.83 -3.73 -2.27
CA ALA A 73 -6.76 -4.52 -1.68
C ALA A 73 -6.20 -3.80 -0.45
N VAL A 74 -5.74 -4.59 0.52
CA VAL A 74 -5.08 -4.09 1.72
C VAL A 74 -3.64 -4.59 1.71
N TYR A 75 -2.72 -3.66 1.93
CA TYR A 75 -1.28 -3.90 1.90
C TYR A 75 -0.69 -3.62 3.26
N ARG A 76 0.14 -4.54 3.72
CA ARG A 76 1.06 -4.32 4.83
C ARG A 76 2.34 -3.70 4.28
N VAL A 77 2.80 -2.63 4.91
CA VAL A 77 3.96 -1.85 4.48
C VAL A 77 4.90 -1.69 5.67
N GLU A 78 6.18 -2.03 5.52
CA GLU A 78 7.20 -1.87 6.55
C GLU A 78 8.57 -1.55 5.95
N LEU A 79 9.50 -1.01 6.76
CA LEU A 79 10.87 -0.79 6.30
C LEU A 79 11.57 -2.14 6.11
N TRP A 80 12.19 -2.35 4.95
CA TRP A 80 12.91 -3.59 4.64
C TRP A 80 14.07 -3.79 5.62
N ARG A 81 14.23 -5.03 6.08
CA ARG A 81 15.35 -5.46 6.91
C ARG A 81 16.09 -6.59 6.21
N PRO A 82 17.38 -6.42 5.88
CA PRO A 82 18.20 -7.57 5.51
C PRO A 82 18.36 -8.48 6.75
N HIS A 83 18.09 -9.77 6.56
CA HIS A 83 18.36 -10.82 7.54
C HIS A 83 19.84 -11.16 7.61
#